data_AF-A0A3A9YFM0-F1
#
_entry.id   AF-A0A3A9YFM0-F1
#
_cell.length_a   1.000
_cell.length_b   1.000
_cell.length_c   1.000
_cell.angle_alpha   90.00
_cell.angle_beta   90.00
_cell.angle_gamma   90.00
#
_symmetry.space_group_name_H-M   'P 1'
#
loop_
_entity.id
_entity.type
_entity.pdbx_description
1 polymer ?
#
loop_
_entity_poly.entity_id
_entity_poly.type
_entity_poly.pdbx_seq_one_letter_code
_entity_poly.pdbx_strand_id
1 'polypeptide(L)'
;MSTWQKWSLISIGSAFGLLAVIAVIGIAAGGSEPVPSYEIVSAETDGNSRHVVVHVDSVDHLGDVMDAVAAELHDPAGYHVEIDCQDGTRLANGLVARGNVGVAATGLADGETELDSLPGAVCE
;
A
#
# COMPACT_ATOMS: atom_id res chain seq x y z
N MET A 1 -1.01 -6.71 -30.64
CA MET A 1 -2.06 -6.14 -29.76
C MET A 1 -1.36 -5.74 -28.48
N SER A 2 -1.06 -4.46 -28.32
CA SER A 2 -0.36 -3.93 -27.15
C SER A 2 -1.06 -2.63 -26.79
N THR A 3 -2.09 -2.76 -25.96
CA THR A 3 -2.83 -1.63 -25.40
C THR A 3 -2.03 -1.14 -24.21
N TRP A 4 -1.10 -0.22 -24.49
CA TRP A 4 -0.39 0.52 -23.47
C TRP A 4 -1.37 1.44 -22.72
N GLN A 5 -1.27 1.36 -21.40
CA GLN A 5 -2.08 2.06 -20.40
C GLN A 5 -2.20 3.56 -20.72
N LYS A 6 -3.43 4.03 -20.89
CA LYS A 6 -3.76 5.46 -20.84
C LYS A 6 -3.77 5.88 -19.38
N TRP A 7 -2.76 6.63 -18.98
CA TRP A 7 -2.72 7.32 -17.70
C TRP A 7 -3.64 8.54 -17.80
N SER A 8 -4.78 8.52 -17.09
CA SER A 8 -5.64 9.70 -16.97
C SER A 8 -5.02 10.68 -15.99
N LEU A 9 -4.49 11.78 -16.54
CA LEU A 9 -4.17 12.99 -15.81
C LEU A 9 -5.47 13.60 -15.26
N ILE A 10 -5.66 13.58 -13.94
CA ILE A 10 -6.63 14.46 -13.27
C ILE A 10 -5.84 15.62 -12.67
N SER A 11 -5.73 16.68 -13.45
CA SER A 11 -5.34 18.01 -13.01
C SER A 11 -6.47 18.65 -12.20
N ILE A 12 -6.27 18.81 -10.89
CA ILE A 12 -7.01 19.77 -10.06
C ILE A 12 -6.00 20.46 -9.13
N GLY A 13 -5.80 21.76 -9.34
CA GLY A 13 -4.95 22.57 -8.48
C GLY A 13 -5.65 22.95 -7.18
N SER A 14 -4.97 22.74 -6.05
CA SER A 14 -4.86 23.66 -4.90
C SER A 14 -4.21 22.94 -3.73
N ALA A 15 -2.90 23.16 -3.55
CA ALA A 15 -2.15 23.14 -2.30
C ALA A 15 -2.67 22.28 -1.12
N PHE A 16 -2.84 20.97 -1.32
CA PHE A 16 -2.81 19.93 -0.29
C PHE A 16 -2.30 18.67 -1.01
N GLY A 17 -1.49 17.84 -0.32
CA GLY A 17 -0.65 16.77 -0.88
C GLY A 17 -1.28 16.00 -2.04
N LEU A 18 -0.47 15.70 -3.06
CA LEU A 18 -0.95 15.09 -4.30
C LEU A 18 -1.30 13.62 -4.02
N LEU A 19 -2.58 13.38 -3.71
CA LEU A 19 -3.15 12.06 -3.46
C LEU A 19 -3.35 11.35 -4.81
N ALA A 20 -2.50 10.37 -5.11
CA ALA A 20 -2.69 9.51 -6.28
C ALA A 20 -3.56 8.31 -5.87
N VAL A 21 -4.72 8.15 -6.51
CA VAL A 21 -5.51 6.92 -6.41
C VAL A 21 -4.95 5.96 -7.46
N ILE A 22 -4.25 4.91 -7.02
CA ILE A 22 -3.63 3.93 -7.92
C ILE A 22 -4.36 2.60 -7.75
N ALA A 23 -5.36 2.36 -8.59
CA ALA A 23 -6.01 1.05 -8.67
C ALA A 23 -5.04 0.02 -9.29
N VAL A 24 -4.21 -0.61 -8.44
CA VAL A 24 -3.40 -1.78 -8.83
C VAL A 24 -4.13 -3.02 -8.39
N ILE A 25 -4.58 -3.81 -9.36
CA ILE A 25 -5.07 -5.16 -9.09
C ILE A 25 -3.84 -6.06 -9.05
N GLY A 26 -3.34 -6.35 -7.84
CA GLY A 26 -2.26 -7.32 -7.65
C GLY A 26 -2.73 -8.72 -8.07
N ILE A 27 -2.14 -9.28 -9.13
CA ILE A 27 -2.34 -10.69 -9.51
C ILE A 27 -0.97 -11.37 -9.44
N ALA A 28 -0.67 -12.00 -8.31
CA ALA A 28 0.57 -12.77 -8.14
C ALA A 28 0.52 -14.04 -9.01
N ALA A 29 1.07 -13.96 -10.23
CA ALA A 29 1.22 -15.09 -11.13
C ALA A 29 2.50 -15.89 -10.81
N GLY A 30 2.46 -16.71 -9.76
CA GLY A 30 3.53 -17.65 -9.43
C GLY A 30 2.99 -18.70 -8.46
N GLY A 31 2.90 -19.96 -8.89
CA GLY A 31 2.17 -21.00 -8.17
C GLY A 31 2.57 -21.18 -6.71
N SER A 32 1.72 -20.70 -5.79
CA SER A 32 1.42 -21.17 -4.44
C SER A 32 0.47 -20.13 -3.84
N GLU A 33 -0.84 -20.43 -3.89
CA GLU A 33 -1.99 -19.64 -3.39
C GLU A 33 -2.11 -18.18 -3.91
N PRO A 34 -3.27 -17.78 -4.47
CA PRO A 34 -3.43 -16.43 -4.99
C PRO A 34 -3.36 -15.41 -3.84
N VAL A 35 -2.46 -14.44 -3.94
CA VAL A 35 -2.50 -13.24 -3.08
C VAL A 35 -3.90 -12.62 -3.21
N PRO A 36 -4.56 -12.27 -2.09
CA PRO A 36 -5.88 -11.64 -2.12
C PRO A 36 -5.88 -10.38 -2.98
N SER A 37 -7.02 -10.07 -3.60
CA SER A 37 -7.20 -8.79 -4.26
C SER A 37 -7.07 -7.65 -3.25
N TYR A 38 -6.31 -6.63 -3.65
CA TYR A 38 -6.20 -5.37 -2.92
C TYR A 38 -6.23 -4.19 -3.90
N GLU A 39 -6.52 -3.01 -3.38
CA GLU A 39 -6.52 -1.75 -4.12
C GLU A 39 -5.81 -0.65 -3.30
N ILE A 40 -4.80 0.01 -3.87
CA ILE A 40 -4.19 1.20 -3.25
C ILE A 40 -5.07 2.42 -3.53
N VAL A 41 -5.95 2.76 -2.61
CA VAL A 41 -6.90 3.87 -2.77
C VAL A 41 -6.26 5.24 -2.52
N SER A 42 -5.16 5.29 -1.79
CA SER A 42 -4.40 6.51 -1.54
C SER A 42 -2.92 6.19 -1.43
N ALA A 43 -2.09 6.99 -2.08
CA ALA A 43 -0.66 7.07 -1.80
C ALA A 43 -0.23 8.53 -1.84
N GLU A 44 0.28 9.03 -0.72
CA GLU A 44 1.01 10.29 -0.68
C GLU A 44 2.32 10.14 -1.46
N THR A 45 2.77 11.22 -2.09
CA THR A 45 4.00 11.25 -2.90
C THR A 45 5.02 12.29 -2.42
N ASP A 46 4.71 12.99 -1.32
CA ASP A 46 5.50 14.08 -0.77
C ASP A 46 5.60 13.99 0.78
N GLY A 47 6.59 14.66 1.37
CA GLY A 47 6.92 14.57 2.81
C GLY A 47 8.16 13.72 3.16
N ASN A 48 8.45 13.56 4.45
CA ASN A 48 9.55 12.70 4.96
C ASN A 48 9.12 11.24 5.19
N SER A 49 7.81 11.00 5.19
CA SER A 49 7.15 9.71 5.19
C SER A 49 6.01 9.76 4.18
N ARG A 50 5.50 8.60 3.78
CA ARG A 50 4.42 8.44 2.82
C ARG A 50 3.29 7.68 3.49
N HIS A 51 2.09 8.25 3.47
CA HIS A 51 0.89 7.53 3.89
C HIS A 51 0.28 6.79 2.70
N VAL A 52 -0.02 5.51 2.87
CA VAL A 52 -0.60 4.64 1.84
C VAL A 52 -1.81 3.96 2.44
N VAL A 53 -2.94 4.00 1.76
CA VAL A 53 -4.17 3.31 2.17
C VAL A 53 -4.50 2.24 1.13
N VAL A 54 -4.71 1.03 1.63
CA VAL A 54 -4.94 -0.19 0.86
C VAL A 54 -6.29 -0.75 1.29
N HIS A 55 -7.18 -0.98 0.34
CA HIS A 55 -8.43 -1.68 0.55
C HIS A 55 -8.27 -3.16 0.20
N VAL A 56 -8.83 -4.04 1.02
CA VAL A 56 -8.91 -5.48 0.79
C VAL A 56 -10.35 -5.97 0.96
N ASP A 57 -10.61 -7.14 0.38
CA ASP A 57 -11.92 -7.81 0.49
C ASP A 57 -12.02 -8.75 1.69
N SER A 58 -10.87 -9.11 2.29
CA SER A 58 -10.80 -10.10 3.36
C SER A 58 -9.63 -9.87 4.30
N VAL A 59 -9.75 -10.38 5.53
CA VAL A 59 -8.67 -10.44 6.53
C VAL A 59 -7.66 -11.57 6.29
N ASP A 60 -7.91 -12.42 5.30
CA ASP A 60 -7.02 -13.53 5.00
C ASP A 60 -5.75 -12.99 4.34
N HIS A 61 -4.59 -13.55 4.72
CA HIS A 61 -3.31 -13.29 4.04
C HIS A 61 -2.88 -11.81 3.98
N LEU A 62 -3.20 -10.99 5.01
CA LEU A 62 -2.79 -9.58 5.06
C LEU A 62 -1.27 -9.37 4.96
N GLY A 63 -0.47 -10.34 5.41
CA GLY A 63 0.99 -10.32 5.23
C GLY A 63 1.38 -10.39 3.75
N ASP A 64 0.75 -11.26 2.96
CA ASP A 64 1.02 -11.41 1.53
C ASP A 64 0.59 -10.15 0.76
N VAL A 65 -0.52 -9.52 1.17
CA VAL A 65 -0.96 -8.21 0.65
C VAL A 65 0.07 -7.13 0.98
N MET A 66 0.55 -7.07 2.21
CA MET A 66 1.55 -6.09 2.65
C MET A 66 2.86 -6.23 1.88
N ASP A 67 3.34 -7.45 1.65
CA ASP A 67 4.55 -7.71 0.88
C ASP A 67 4.38 -7.32 -0.60
N ALA A 68 3.21 -7.58 -1.17
CA ALA A 68 2.88 -7.16 -2.53
C ALA A 68 2.83 -5.63 -2.68
N VAL A 69 2.17 -4.94 -1.75
CA VAL A 69 2.14 -3.46 -1.70
C VAL A 69 3.56 -2.92 -1.54
N ALA A 70 4.36 -3.45 -0.60
CA ALA A 70 5.73 -3.02 -0.39
C ALA A 70 6.61 -3.19 -1.63
N ALA A 71 6.37 -4.22 -2.45
CA ALA A 71 7.09 -4.43 -3.70
C ALA A 71 6.83 -3.34 -4.75
N GLU A 72 5.68 -2.66 -4.68
CA GLU A 72 5.30 -1.54 -5.57
C GLU A 72 5.78 -0.17 -5.07
N LEU A 73 6.14 -0.08 -3.78
CA LEU A 73 6.61 1.14 -3.14
C LEU A 73 8.13 1.31 -3.36
N HIS A 74 8.48 2.27 -4.23
CA HIS A 74 9.86 2.49 -4.71
C HIS A 74 10.52 3.80 -4.26
N ASP A 75 9.77 4.75 -3.69
CA ASP A 75 10.34 6.00 -3.16
C ASP A 75 11.22 5.64 -1.95
N PRO A 76 12.46 6.16 -1.85
CA PRO A 76 13.35 5.94 -0.71
C PRO A 76 12.88 6.62 0.60
N ALA A 77 11.58 6.68 0.86
CA ALA A 77 10.95 7.22 2.06
C ALA A 77 10.47 6.09 3.00
N GLY A 78 10.02 6.47 4.20
CA GLY A 78 9.33 5.53 5.09
C GLY A 78 7.84 5.53 4.77
N TYR A 79 7.23 4.35 4.67
CA TYR A 79 5.81 4.23 4.40
C TYR A 79 5.04 3.80 5.64
N HIS A 80 3.90 4.45 5.86
CA HIS A 80 2.85 4.00 6.76
C HIS A 80 1.72 3.48 5.90
N VAL A 81 1.54 2.16 5.92
CA VAL A 81 0.51 1.47 5.16
C VAL A 81 -0.68 1.21 6.05
N GLU A 82 -1.85 1.58 5.59
CA GLU A 82 -3.12 1.36 6.23
C GLU A 82 -3.87 0.31 5.43
N ILE A 83 -4.20 -0.82 6.05
CA ILE A 83 -4.97 -1.86 5.39
C ILE A 83 -6.39 -1.83 5.96
N ASP A 84 -7.33 -1.41 5.12
CA ASP A 84 -8.74 -1.26 5.39
C ASP A 84 -9.54 -2.29 4.60
N CYS A 85 -10.70 -2.69 5.12
CA CYS A 85 -11.74 -3.29 4.31
C CYS A 85 -12.32 -2.25 3.33
N GLN A 86 -12.98 -2.69 2.26
CA GLN A 86 -13.64 -1.77 1.32
C GLN A 86 -14.67 -0.82 1.95
N ASP A 87 -15.26 -1.20 3.09
CA ASP A 87 -16.20 -0.39 3.87
C ASP A 87 -15.52 0.67 4.74
N GLY A 88 -14.18 0.70 4.77
CA GLY A 88 -13.36 1.60 5.58
C GLY A 88 -13.01 1.06 6.97
N THR A 89 -13.33 -0.20 7.28
CA THR A 89 -12.96 -0.82 8.55
C THR A 89 -11.47 -1.15 8.60
N ARG A 90 -10.73 -0.57 9.55
CA ARG A 90 -9.28 -0.82 9.73
C ARG A 90 -9.00 -2.25 10.17
N LEU A 91 -8.15 -2.94 9.40
CA LEU A 91 -7.70 -4.30 9.68
C LEU A 91 -6.28 -4.38 10.22
N ALA A 92 -5.36 -3.60 9.65
CA ALA A 92 -3.97 -3.63 10.03
C ALA A 92 -3.28 -2.30 9.72
N ASN A 93 -2.19 -2.03 10.41
CA ASN A 93 -1.23 -1.01 10.05
C ASN A 93 0.08 -1.68 9.68
N GLY A 94 0.77 -1.11 8.70
CA GLY A 94 2.03 -1.62 8.19
C GLY A 94 3.08 -0.52 8.11
N LEU A 95 4.34 -0.91 8.22
CA LEU A 95 5.50 -0.07 7.98
C LEU A 95 6.33 -0.67 6.86
N VAL A 96 6.85 0.17 5.96
CA VAL A 96 7.85 -0.23 4.96
C VAL A 96 9.04 0.71 5.03
N ALA A 97 10.24 0.14 5.21
CA ALA A 97 11.48 0.87 5.09
C ALA A 97 12.06 0.74 3.67
N ARG A 98 12.30 1.89 3.03
CA ARG A 98 13.04 2.00 1.78
C ARG A 98 14.10 3.09 1.90
N GLY A 99 15.35 2.71 1.64
CA GLY A 99 16.50 3.59 1.72
C GLY A 99 16.75 4.16 3.13
N ASN A 100 17.78 5.01 3.23
CA ASN A 100 18.21 5.56 4.52
C ASN A 100 17.14 6.44 5.20
N VAL A 101 16.28 7.11 4.43
CA VAL A 101 15.21 7.94 4.99
C VAL A 101 14.11 7.06 5.55
N GLY A 102 13.71 5.98 4.83
CA GLY A 102 12.74 5.03 5.34
C GLY A 102 13.20 4.29 6.59
N VAL A 103 14.47 3.89 6.65
CA VAL A 103 15.09 3.34 7.87
C VAL A 103 15.01 4.33 9.03
N ALA A 104 15.34 5.60 8.81
CA ALA A 104 15.29 6.62 9.85
C ALA A 104 13.86 6.95 10.32
N ALA A 105 12.88 6.87 9.42
CA ALA A 105 11.49 7.18 9.71
C ALA A 105 10.77 6.05 10.46
N THR A 106 11.06 4.79 10.11
CA THR A 106 10.35 3.62 10.65
C THR A 106 11.10 2.91 11.77
N GLY A 107 12.43 3.03 11.81
CA GLY A 107 13.30 2.25 12.69
C GLY A 107 13.59 0.82 12.22
N LEU A 108 13.04 0.40 11.07
CA LEU A 108 13.28 -0.90 10.45
C LEU A 108 14.56 -0.89 9.59
N ALA A 109 15.08 -2.07 9.25
CA ALA A 109 16.18 -2.18 8.30
C ALA A 109 15.72 -1.86 6.86
N ASP A 110 16.66 -1.46 6.00
CA ASP A 110 16.32 -1.18 4.60
C ASP A 110 15.79 -2.44 3.92
N GLY A 111 14.63 -2.32 3.26
CA GLY A 111 13.95 -3.44 2.64
C GLY A 111 12.86 -4.08 3.52
N GLU A 112 12.91 -3.88 4.83
CA GLU A 112 12.08 -4.56 5.81
C GLU A 112 10.65 -4.00 5.88
N THR A 113 9.72 -4.89 6.22
CA THR A 113 8.30 -4.61 6.44
C THR A 113 7.90 -5.05 7.84
N GLU A 114 6.98 -4.32 8.46
CA GLU A 114 6.32 -4.72 9.71
C GLU A 114 4.81 -4.63 9.51
N LEU A 115 4.06 -5.59 10.06
CA LEU A 115 2.60 -5.61 10.02
C LEU A 115 2.07 -5.77 11.45
N ASP A 116 1.23 -4.82 11.86
CA ASP A 116 0.48 -4.84 13.10
C ASP A 116 -1.01 -5.03 12.80
N SER A 117 -1.48 -6.27 12.91
CA SER A 117 -2.88 -6.63 12.69
C SER A 117 -3.74 -6.28 13.90
N LEU A 118 -4.89 -5.65 13.67
CA LEU A 118 -5.83 -5.32 14.73
C LEU A 118 -6.62 -6.57 15.14
N PRO A 119 -6.54 -6.98 16.42
CA PRO A 119 -7.20 -8.20 16.88
C PRO A 119 -8.71 -8.06 16.84
N GLY A 120 -9.38 -9.02 16.19
CA GLY A 120 -10.84 -9.07 16.07
C GLY A 120 -11.42 -8.20 14.97
N ALA A 121 -10.59 -7.54 14.15
CA ALA A 121 -11.04 -6.88 12.94
C ALA A 121 -11.48 -7.92 11.89
N VAL A 122 -12.59 -7.63 11.20
CA VAL A 122 -13.16 -8.44 10.11
C VAL A 122 -13.76 -7.51 9.06
N CYS A 123 -13.82 -7.96 7.81
CA CYS A 123 -14.63 -7.32 6.78
C CYS A 123 -16.05 -7.89 6.83
N GLU A 124 -17.06 -7.04 6.81
CA GLU A 124 -18.48 -7.42 6.79
C GLU A 124 -19.10 -7.39 5.38
#